data_AF-A0A9E0FGX3-F1
#
_entry.id   AF-A0A9E0FGX3-F1
#
_cell.length_a   1.000
_cell.length_b   1.000
_cell.length_c   1.000
_cell.angle_alpha   90.00
_cell.angle_beta   90.00
_cell.angle_gamma   90.00
#
_symmetry.space_group_name_H-M   'P 1'
#
loop_
_entity.id
_entity.type
_entity.pdbx_description
1 polymer ?
#
loop_
_entity_poly.entity_id
_entity_poly.type
_entity_poly.pdbx_seq_one_letter_code
_entity_poly.pdbx_strand_id
1 'polypeptide(L)'
;MKTKSIFSTFPFILTLIVWCSFSSCLKESCEKTSYYKLFTPVYMSYEGLRASIKSMPPVPLKETGKIYFKYPYLYVNEIDLGIHVIDNSNPLSPQNIAFINIPGNVDIAIKGNILY
;
A
#
# COMPACT_ATOMS: atom_id res chain seq x y z
N MET A 1 -15.33 46.88 -68.63
CA MET A 1 -14.58 45.64 -68.90
C MET A 1 -13.55 45.36 -67.80
N LYS A 2 -13.93 44.76 -66.65
CA LYS A 2 -12.97 44.18 -65.66
C LYS A 2 -13.66 43.13 -64.76
N THR A 3 -14.24 42.08 -65.33
CA THR A 3 -14.88 40.98 -64.56
C THR A 3 -14.27 39.60 -64.82
N LYS A 4 -13.39 39.45 -65.83
CA LYS A 4 -12.81 38.15 -66.21
C LYS A 4 -11.67 37.66 -65.30
N SER A 5 -11.01 38.54 -64.54
CA SER A 5 -9.87 38.15 -63.68
C SER A 5 -10.28 37.46 -62.38
N ILE A 6 -11.51 37.68 -61.89
CA ILE A 6 -11.98 37.18 -60.60
C ILE A 6 -12.49 35.73 -60.71
N PHE A 7 -13.00 35.34 -61.89
CA PHE A 7 -13.52 33.99 -62.13
C PHE A 7 -12.41 32.95 -62.36
N SER A 8 -11.23 33.37 -62.84
CA SER A 8 -10.08 32.48 -63.09
C SER A 8 -9.26 32.14 -61.85
N THR A 9 -9.30 32.98 -60.81
CA THR A 9 -8.55 32.78 -59.55
C THR A 9 -9.38 32.01 -58.50
N PHE A 10 -10.70 31.98 -58.65
CA PHE A 10 -11.64 31.24 -57.80
C PHE A 10 -11.38 29.72 -57.72
N PRO A 11 -11.11 28.97 -58.83
CA PRO A 11 -10.78 27.55 -58.73
C PRO A 11 -9.42 27.30 -58.06
N PHE A 12 -8.50 28.25 -58.13
CA PHE A 12 -7.19 28.17 -57.49
C PHE A 12 -7.26 28.35 -55.97
N ILE A 13 -8.17 29.21 -55.50
CA ILE A 13 -8.44 29.41 -54.07
C ILE A 13 -9.22 28.21 -53.50
N LEU A 14 -10.18 27.66 -54.24
CA LEU A 14 -10.95 26.49 -53.82
C LEU A 14 -10.07 25.23 -53.70
N THR A 15 -9.12 25.03 -54.62
CA THR A 15 -8.15 23.93 -54.56
C THR A 15 -7.16 24.07 -53.40
N LEU A 16 -6.76 25.29 -53.05
CA LEU A 16 -5.92 25.57 -51.88
C LEU A 16 -6.65 25.24 -50.55
N ILE A 17 -7.94 25.59 -50.46
CA ILE A 17 -8.79 25.29 -49.27
C ILE A 17 -9.01 23.78 -49.12
N VAL A 18 -9.20 23.05 -50.23
CA VAL A 18 -9.31 21.59 -50.23
C VAL A 18 -8.01 20.94 -49.75
N TRP A 19 -6.84 21.48 -50.09
CA TRP A 19 -5.55 20.95 -49.63
C TRP A 19 -5.31 21.15 -48.13
N CYS A 20 -5.72 22.30 -47.57
CA CYS A 20 -5.62 22.55 -46.13
C CYS A 20 -6.53 21.63 -45.29
N SER A 21 -7.60 21.10 -45.89
CA SER A 21 -8.56 20.22 -45.21
C SER A 21 -8.03 18.80 -44.95
N PHE A 22 -6.89 18.42 -45.53
CA PHE A 22 -6.26 17.10 -45.32
C PHE A 22 -5.27 17.04 -44.14
N SER A 23 -5.17 18.09 -43.32
CA SER A 23 -4.32 18.10 -42.12
C SER A 23 -5.07 17.58 -40.88
N SER A 24 -5.42 16.29 -40.87
CA SER A 24 -5.94 15.64 -39.65
C SER A 24 -4.87 14.83 -38.93
N CYS A 25 -4.74 15.15 -37.65
CA CYS A 25 -4.04 14.45 -36.57
C CYS A 25 -2.52 14.40 -36.65
N LEU A 26 -1.88 15.45 -36.09
CA LEU A 26 -0.60 15.30 -35.42
C LEU A 26 -0.78 14.24 -34.32
N LYS A 27 -0.22 13.06 -34.55
CA LYS A 27 -0.07 12.02 -33.53
C LYS A 27 1.05 12.47 -32.59
N GLU A 28 0.81 13.55 -31.85
CA GLU A 28 1.68 13.88 -30.71
C GLU A 28 1.64 12.66 -29.80
N SER A 29 2.75 11.93 -29.74
CA SER A 29 2.98 10.95 -28.69
C SER A 29 3.01 11.73 -27.39
N CYS A 30 1.83 11.95 -26.81
CA CYS A 30 1.65 12.47 -25.47
C CYS A 30 2.27 11.46 -24.51
N GLU A 31 3.58 11.56 -24.28
CA GLU A 31 4.26 10.93 -23.15
C GLU A 31 3.72 11.59 -21.88
N LYS A 32 2.64 11.02 -21.36
CA LYS A 32 2.08 11.43 -20.07
C LYS A 32 2.84 10.70 -18.97
N THR A 33 3.80 11.38 -18.36
CA THR A 33 4.43 10.89 -17.12
C THR A 33 3.38 10.95 -16.01
N SER A 34 2.86 9.79 -15.62
CA SER A 34 1.94 9.66 -14.48
C SER A 34 2.72 9.19 -13.27
N TYR A 35 2.63 9.93 -12.16
CA TYR A 35 3.21 9.53 -10.89
C TYR A 35 2.24 8.62 -10.16
N TYR A 36 2.73 7.47 -9.71
CA TYR A 36 1.98 6.52 -8.89
C TYR A 36 2.82 6.10 -7.70
N LYS A 37 2.15 5.84 -6.58
CA LYS A 37 2.82 5.30 -5.39
C LYS A 37 2.88 3.78 -5.52
N LEU A 38 4.07 3.24 -5.35
CA LEU A 38 4.30 1.81 -5.26
C LEU A 38 4.71 1.47 -3.84
N PHE A 39 4.24 0.32 -3.34
CA PHE A 39 4.80 -0.27 -2.13
C PHE A 39 6.13 -0.93 -2.49
N THR A 40 7.21 -0.49 -1.85
CA THR A 40 8.52 -1.14 -1.99
C THR A 40 8.68 -2.11 -0.82
N PRO A 41 8.89 -3.41 -1.07
CA PRO A 41 9.07 -4.37 0.00
C PRO A 41 10.35 -4.06 0.78
N VAL A 42 10.25 -4.09 2.11
CA VAL A 42 11.40 -4.00 3.02
C VAL A 42 11.78 -5.42 3.40
N TYR A 43 13.02 -5.79 3.11
CA TYR A 43 13.54 -7.13 3.40
C TYR A 43 14.43 -7.12 4.64
N MET A 44 14.45 -8.25 5.34
CA MET A 44 15.41 -8.54 6.38
C MET A 44 15.92 -9.97 6.25
N SER A 45 17.14 -10.24 6.73
CA SER A 45 17.66 -11.60 6.73
C SER A 45 16.89 -12.47 7.74
N TYR A 46 16.80 -13.77 7.47
CA TYR A 46 16.22 -14.72 8.43
C TYR A 46 16.95 -14.73 9.76
N GLU A 47 18.27 -14.52 9.76
CA GLU A 47 19.07 -14.39 10.99
C GLU A 47 18.69 -13.13 11.77
N GLY A 48 18.53 -12.00 11.09
CA GLY A 48 18.07 -10.75 11.69
C GLY A 48 16.67 -10.87 12.28
N LEU A 49 15.75 -11.56 11.59
CA LEU A 49 14.40 -11.82 12.08
C LEU A 49 14.42 -12.70 13.33
N ARG A 50 15.16 -13.81 13.30
CA ARG A 50 15.27 -14.70 14.47
C ARG A 50 15.93 -14.01 15.67
N ALA A 51 16.89 -13.12 15.42
CA ALA A 51 17.55 -12.35 16.46
C ALA A 51 16.68 -11.23 17.06
N SER A 52 15.66 -10.76 16.33
CA SER A 52 14.73 -9.73 16.81
C SER A 52 13.57 -10.30 17.64
N ILE A 53 13.26 -11.60 17.50
CA ILE A 53 12.22 -12.26 18.29
C ILE A 53 12.67 -12.47 19.72
N LYS A 54 12.28 -11.55 20.61
CA LYS A 54 12.67 -11.53 22.02
C LYS A 54 11.51 -11.04 22.88
N SER A 55 11.48 -11.55 24.10
CA SER A 55 10.63 -11.00 25.17
C SER A 55 11.26 -9.69 25.66
N MET A 56 10.43 -8.67 25.78
CA MET A 56 10.79 -7.33 26.27
C MET A 56 9.74 -6.86 27.30
N PRO A 57 10.02 -5.76 28.01
CA PRO A 57 9.06 -5.19 28.96
C PRO A 57 7.71 -4.87 28.29
N PRO A 58 6.62 -4.81 29.08
CA PRO A 58 5.29 -4.44 28.60
C PRO A 58 5.30 -3.15 27.79
N VAL A 59 4.55 -3.14 26.69
CA VAL A 59 4.32 -1.97 25.85
C VAL A 59 2.83 -1.60 25.91
N PRO A 60 2.45 -0.32 25.84
CA PRO A 60 1.05 0.06 25.72
C PRO A 60 0.40 -0.56 24.46
N LEU A 61 -0.85 -1.00 24.60
CA LEU A 61 -1.63 -1.52 23.48
C LEU A 61 -2.02 -0.36 22.56
N LYS A 62 -1.88 -0.52 21.23
CA LYS A 62 -2.20 0.55 20.26
C LYS A 62 -3.18 0.10 19.17
N GLU A 63 -2.75 -0.77 18.28
CA GLU A 63 -3.45 -1.31 17.11
C GLU A 63 -3.52 -2.84 17.24
N THR A 64 -4.45 -3.28 18.10
CA THR A 64 -4.58 -4.69 18.45
C THR A 64 -5.40 -5.49 17.45
N GLY A 65 -5.03 -6.76 17.30
CA GLY A 65 -5.71 -7.75 16.48
C GLY A 65 -6.41 -8.81 17.32
N LYS A 66 -6.23 -10.09 16.93
CA LYS A 66 -6.84 -11.23 17.63
C LYS A 66 -6.35 -11.34 19.07
N ILE A 67 -7.26 -11.78 19.94
CA ILE A 67 -7.00 -12.14 21.33
C ILE A 67 -7.14 -13.65 21.47
N TYR A 68 -6.19 -14.30 22.15
CA TYR A 68 -6.25 -15.72 22.50
C TYR A 68 -6.15 -15.89 24.01
N PHE A 69 -7.08 -16.62 24.61
CA PHE A 69 -7.06 -16.94 26.02
C PHE A 69 -6.48 -18.34 26.26
N LYS A 70 -5.43 -18.40 27.07
CA LYS A 70 -4.90 -19.66 27.59
C LYS A 70 -4.54 -19.45 29.05
N TYR A 71 -5.40 -19.95 29.94
CA TYR A 71 -5.29 -19.74 31.37
C TYR A 71 -3.85 -19.96 31.90
N PRO A 72 -3.31 -19.01 32.70
CA PRO A 72 -3.94 -17.78 33.17
C PRO A 72 -3.74 -16.56 32.25
N TYR A 73 -3.20 -16.72 31.05
CA TYR A 73 -2.76 -15.61 30.20
C TYR A 73 -3.74 -15.26 29.08
N LEU A 74 -3.75 -13.97 28.73
CA LEU A 74 -4.27 -13.46 27.46
C LEU A 74 -3.08 -13.10 26.56
N TYR A 75 -3.10 -13.61 25.34
CA TYR A 75 -2.18 -13.23 24.28
C TYR A 75 -2.93 -12.30 23.33
N VAL A 76 -2.45 -11.08 23.17
CA VAL A 76 -3.10 -10.08 22.31
C VAL A 76 -2.14 -9.72 21.19
N ASN A 77 -2.55 -9.94 19.95
CA ASN A 77 -1.78 -9.51 18.79
C ASN A 77 -1.73 -7.97 18.73
N GLU A 78 -0.56 -7.43 18.43
CA GLU A 78 -0.32 -6.05 18.05
C GLU A 78 0.15 -6.06 16.59
N ILE A 79 -0.67 -5.52 15.68
CA ILE A 79 -0.52 -5.71 14.24
C ILE A 79 0.85 -5.18 13.79
N ASP A 80 1.56 -6.00 13.03
CA ASP A 80 2.92 -5.80 12.50
C ASP A 80 4.04 -5.67 13.55
N LEU A 81 3.74 -5.75 14.84
CA LEU A 81 4.70 -5.51 15.91
C LEU A 81 4.98 -6.74 16.78
N GLY A 82 3.96 -7.51 17.17
CA GLY A 82 4.15 -8.67 18.04
C GLY A 82 2.97 -9.03 18.92
N ILE A 83 3.25 -9.51 20.12
CA ILE A 83 2.23 -10.11 21.01
C ILE A 83 2.40 -9.58 22.43
N HIS A 84 1.33 -9.02 22.98
CA HIS A 84 1.23 -8.71 24.41
C HIS A 84 0.92 -9.98 25.20
N VAL A 85 1.61 -10.17 26.31
CA VAL A 85 1.36 -11.23 27.29
C VAL A 85 0.77 -10.60 28.53
N ILE A 86 -0.50 -10.88 28.79
CA ILE A 86 -1.25 -10.30 29.89
C ILE A 86 -1.57 -11.41 30.88
N ASP A 87 -1.16 -11.24 32.14
CA ASP A 87 -1.61 -12.07 33.24
C ASP A 87 -3.06 -11.72 33.59
N ASN A 88 -3.93 -12.71 33.44
CA ASN A 88 -5.35 -12.62 33.72
C ASN A 88 -5.76 -13.55 34.90
N SER A 89 -4.82 -13.85 35.81
CA SER A 89 -5.09 -14.63 37.03
C SER A 89 -6.15 -13.98 37.91
N ASN A 90 -6.19 -12.63 37.95
CA ASN A 90 -7.30 -11.85 38.49
C ASN A 90 -8.02 -11.10 37.35
N PRO A 91 -9.17 -11.61 36.87
CA PRO A 91 -9.91 -11.00 35.76
C PRO A 91 -10.40 -9.57 36.03
N LEU A 92 -10.51 -9.15 37.29
CA LEU A 92 -10.88 -7.78 37.66
C LEU A 92 -9.72 -6.80 37.52
N SER A 93 -8.49 -7.29 37.43
CA SER A 93 -7.27 -6.48 37.33
C SER A 93 -6.20 -7.22 36.50
N PRO A 94 -6.39 -7.35 35.18
CA PRO A 94 -5.39 -7.95 34.30
C PRO A 94 -4.13 -7.08 34.25
N GLN A 95 -2.96 -7.72 34.16
CA GLN A 95 -1.67 -7.04 34.14
C GLN A 95 -0.90 -7.39 32.87
N ASN A 96 -0.52 -6.38 32.08
CA ASN A 96 0.40 -6.58 30.96
C ASN A 96 1.81 -6.80 31.52
N ILE A 97 2.35 -8.02 31.36
CA ILE A 97 3.60 -8.45 32.01
C ILE A 97 4.78 -8.58 31.05
N ALA A 98 4.52 -8.70 29.75
CA ALA A 98 5.57 -8.75 28.74
C ALA A 98 5.04 -8.43 27.34
N PHE A 99 5.96 -8.08 26.44
CA PHE A 99 5.71 -8.00 25.01
C PHE A 99 6.71 -8.89 24.27
N ILE A 100 6.24 -9.69 23.32
CA ILE A 100 7.09 -10.51 22.45
C ILE A 100 7.17 -9.79 21.11
N ASN A 101 8.34 -9.23 20.80
CA ASN A 101 8.56 -8.56 19.52
C ASN A 101 8.57 -9.58 18.38
N ILE A 102 7.66 -9.47 17.43
CA ILE A 102 7.58 -10.33 16.24
C ILE A 102 7.25 -9.42 15.05
N PRO A 103 8.27 -8.87 14.37
CA PRO A 103 8.05 -7.94 13.26
C PRO A 103 7.20 -8.57 12.16
N GLY A 104 6.15 -7.87 11.74
CA GLY A 104 5.21 -8.33 10.71
C GLY A 104 4.18 -9.35 11.21
N ASN A 105 3.96 -9.49 12.53
CA ASN A 105 2.96 -10.39 13.06
C ASN A 105 1.54 -9.86 12.83
N VAL A 106 0.66 -10.69 12.24
CA VAL A 106 -0.71 -10.29 11.89
C VAL A 106 -1.80 -11.12 12.57
N ASP A 107 -1.46 -12.32 13.04
CA ASP A 107 -2.40 -13.21 13.71
C ASP A 107 -1.67 -14.05 14.78
N ILE A 108 -2.44 -14.78 15.58
CA ILE A 108 -1.96 -15.70 16.60
C ILE A 108 -2.82 -16.97 16.64
N ALA A 109 -2.18 -18.10 16.89
CA ALA A 109 -2.84 -19.36 17.23
C ALA A 109 -2.07 -20.10 18.32
N ILE A 110 -2.77 -20.89 19.15
CA ILE A 110 -2.12 -21.72 20.16
C ILE A 110 -2.59 -23.16 20.00
N LYS A 111 -1.62 -24.09 20.00
CA LYS A 111 -1.88 -25.54 20.05
C LYS A 111 -1.04 -26.15 21.15
N GLY A 112 -1.70 -26.68 22.18
CA GLY A 112 -1.02 -27.18 23.37
C GLY A 112 -0.20 -26.06 24.01
N ASN A 113 1.12 -26.23 24.07
CA ASN A 113 2.07 -25.27 24.65
C ASN A 113 2.84 -24.43 23.63
N ILE A 114 2.45 -24.48 22.36
CA ILE A 114 3.13 -23.77 21.28
C ILE A 114 2.23 -22.65 20.78
N LEU A 115 2.77 -21.43 20.75
CA LEU A 115 2.20 -20.26 20.11
C LEU A 115 2.72 -20.18 18.67
N TYR A 116 1.81 -20.03 17.72
CA TYR A 116 2.03 -19.90 16.28
C TYR A 116 1.60 -18.52 15.81
#